data_AF-A0A8S0HCA0-F1
#
_entry.id   AF-A0A8S0HCA0-F1
#
_cell.length_a   1.000
_cell.length_b   1.000
_cell.length_c   1.000
_cell.angle_alpha   90.00
_cell.angle_beta   90.00
_cell.angle_gamma   90.00
#
_symmetry.space_group_name_H-M   'P 1'
#
loop_
_entity.id
_entity.type
_entity.pdbx_description
1 polymer ?
#
loop_
_entity_poly.entity_id
_entity_poly.type
_entity_poly.pdbx_seq_one_letter_code
_entity_poly.pdbx_strand_id
1 'polypeptide(L)'
;MLLVGCAMAAGLGELNGGAITLAVAQPIFIAPEWSWHAIINIGLPLALVTLTGQYVPGMAVMRSAGYNTPARSIISWTAITSALLAPFGSHGINLAAITAAICTGREAHEDKDKRYIAGIACGLFYILMGIFGATLASVFAALPKELIAALAGLALFGAISAGLSGAMADEKQREAALITFLVTASGMSFLGLAAAFWGLIFGLVAHFALSHTRHKPSLAQASAPR
;
A
#
# COMPACT_ATOMS: atom_id res chain seq x y z
N MET A 1 -0.35 -20.85 12.58
CA MET A 1 0.47 -21.10 11.37
C MET A 1 1.92 -20.70 11.58
N LEU A 2 2.24 -19.46 11.96
CA LEU A 2 3.63 -19.05 12.28
C LEU A 2 4.30 -19.98 13.31
N LEU A 3 3.66 -20.23 14.46
CA LEU A 3 4.20 -21.12 15.49
C LEU A 3 4.47 -22.54 14.97
N VAL A 4 3.59 -23.06 14.12
CA VAL A 4 3.73 -24.40 13.52
C VAL A 4 4.86 -24.40 12.50
N GLY A 5 4.95 -23.38 11.64
CA GLY A 5 6.03 -23.23 10.66
C GLY A 5 7.40 -23.08 11.31
N CYS A 6 7.51 -22.28 12.37
CA CYS A 6 8.74 -22.16 13.16
C CYS A 6 9.10 -23.46 13.87
N ALA A 7 8.12 -24.17 14.45
CA ALA A 7 8.36 -25.47 15.10
C ALA A 7 8.81 -26.55 14.10
N MET A 8 8.24 -26.58 12.89
CA MET A 8 8.67 -27.49 11.83
C MET A 8 10.08 -27.15 11.33
N ALA A 9 10.36 -25.88 11.04
CA ALA A 9 11.69 -25.42 10.63
C ALA A 9 12.76 -25.72 11.70
N ALA A 10 12.39 -25.58 12.99
CA ALA A 10 13.25 -25.97 14.10
C ALA A 10 13.49 -27.48 14.15
N GLY A 11 12.44 -28.28 14.00
CA GLY A 11 12.53 -29.74 14.00
C GLY A 11 13.32 -30.32 12.81
N LEU A 12 13.34 -29.60 11.68
CA LEU A 12 14.11 -29.94 10.47
C LEU A 12 15.55 -29.40 10.51
N GLY A 13 15.94 -28.63 11.54
CA GLY A 13 17.28 -28.05 11.66
C GLY A 13 17.58 -26.94 10.65
N GLU A 14 16.55 -26.37 10.01
CA GLU A 14 16.71 -25.33 8.98
C GLU A 14 16.84 -23.92 9.57
N LEU A 15 16.66 -23.78 10.88
CA LEU A 15 16.85 -22.50 11.58
C LEU A 15 18.33 -22.22 11.83
N ASN A 16 18.85 -21.18 11.19
CA ASN A 16 20.21 -20.72 11.43
C ASN A 16 20.26 -19.75 12.62
N GLY A 17 20.18 -20.30 13.84
CA GLY A 17 20.19 -19.49 15.08
C GLY A 17 21.45 -18.65 15.29
N GLY A 18 22.57 -19.03 14.67
CA GLY A 18 23.82 -18.26 14.71
C GLY A 18 23.81 -16.98 13.86
N ALA A 19 22.79 -16.78 13.03
CA ALA A 19 22.63 -15.60 12.17
C ALA A 19 21.92 -14.43 12.87
N ILE A 20 21.31 -14.64 14.03
CA ILE A 20 20.56 -13.59 14.74
C ILE A 20 21.55 -12.70 15.47
N THR A 21 21.61 -11.43 15.07
CA THR A 21 22.47 -10.43 15.69
C THR A 21 21.63 -9.26 16.18
N LEU A 22 21.87 -8.84 17.42
CA LEU A 22 21.29 -7.62 17.93
C LEU A 22 22.08 -6.44 17.35
N ALA A 23 21.48 -5.80 16.35
CA ALA A 23 22.07 -4.67 15.64
C ALA A 23 21.05 -3.54 15.50
N VAL A 24 21.56 -2.32 15.63
CA VAL A 24 20.80 -1.09 15.43
C VAL A 24 20.96 -0.64 13.98
N ALA A 25 19.85 -0.26 13.33
CA ALA A 25 19.86 0.34 12.00
C ALA A 25 20.64 1.65 12.03
N GLN A 26 21.66 1.76 11.17
CA GLN A 26 22.43 2.98 10.98
C GLN A 26 21.94 3.69 9.72
N PRO A 27 21.69 5.01 9.75
CA PRO A 27 21.36 5.75 8.56
C PRO A 27 22.57 5.79 7.62
N ILE A 28 22.46 5.17 6.45
CA ILE A 28 23.47 5.24 5.40
C ILE A 28 22.98 6.23 4.36
N PHE A 29 23.78 7.25 4.10
CA PHE A 29 23.47 8.22 3.04
C PHE A 29 23.74 7.59 1.67
N ILE A 30 22.70 7.52 0.84
CA ILE A 30 22.71 7.08 -0.54
C ILE A 30 22.39 8.30 -1.40
N ALA A 31 23.35 8.72 -2.22
CA ALA A 31 23.15 9.86 -3.11
C ALA A 31 22.01 9.55 -4.10
N PRO A 32 21.03 10.46 -4.28
CA PRO A 32 19.93 10.22 -5.20
C PRO A 32 20.43 10.20 -6.65
N GLU A 33 20.11 9.13 -7.37
CA GLU A 33 20.34 9.03 -8.81
C GLU A 33 19.05 9.31 -9.57
N TRP A 34 19.14 10.21 -10.56
CA TRP A 34 17.98 10.58 -11.36
C TRP A 34 17.82 9.61 -12.54
N SER A 35 16.68 8.91 -12.57
CA SER A 35 16.31 8.00 -13.65
C SER A 35 14.89 8.25 -14.11
N TRP A 36 14.74 8.75 -15.33
CA TRP A 36 13.43 8.94 -15.96
C TRP A 36 12.66 7.62 -16.07
N HIS A 37 13.39 6.55 -16.33
CA HIS A 37 12.84 5.20 -16.38
C HIS A 37 12.25 4.78 -15.03
N ALA A 38 12.98 4.96 -13.92
CA ALA A 38 12.48 4.64 -12.58
C ALA A 38 11.27 5.50 -12.18
N ILE A 39 11.28 6.79 -12.55
CA ILE A 39 10.18 7.73 -12.26
C ILE A 39 8.89 7.27 -12.94
N ILE A 40 8.93 6.95 -14.24
CA ILE A 40 7.75 6.51 -14.98
C ILE A 40 7.32 5.11 -14.54
N ASN A 41 8.28 4.20 -14.41
CA ASN A 41 7.98 2.78 -14.26
C ASN A 41 7.54 2.41 -12.83
N ILE A 42 8.09 3.10 -11.82
CA ILE A 42 7.87 2.78 -10.41
C ILE A 42 7.28 3.98 -9.68
N GLY A 43 7.88 5.17 -9.84
CA GLY A 43 7.46 6.37 -9.12
C GLY A 43 6.01 6.77 -9.37
N LEU A 44 5.59 6.87 -10.63
CA LEU A 44 4.24 7.27 -11.00
C LEU A 44 3.18 6.24 -10.55
N PRO A 45 3.32 4.92 -10.83
CA PRO A 45 2.39 3.92 -10.30
C PRO A 45 2.29 3.94 -8.77
N LEU A 46 3.41 3.99 -8.05
CA LEU A 46 3.39 4.02 -6.58
C LEU A 46 2.74 5.29 -6.04
N ALA A 47 3.01 6.45 -6.65
CA ALA A 47 2.38 7.71 -6.24
C ALA A 47 0.86 7.65 -6.40
N LEU A 48 0.37 7.12 -7.53
CA LEU A 48 -1.07 6.98 -7.78
C LEU A 48 -1.72 5.98 -6.82
N VAL A 49 -1.13 4.81 -6.63
CA VAL A 49 -1.62 3.82 -5.66
C VAL A 49 -1.64 4.39 -4.24
N THR A 50 -0.65 5.21 -3.88
CA THR A 50 -0.62 5.85 -2.56
C THR A 50 -1.72 6.90 -2.43
N LEU A 51 -1.91 7.75 -3.43
CA LEU A 51 -2.98 8.78 -3.44
C LEU A 51 -4.37 8.16 -3.35
N THR A 52 -4.62 7.10 -4.12
CA THR A 52 -5.95 6.48 -4.21
C THR A 52 -6.20 5.48 -3.08
N GLY A 53 -5.21 4.65 -2.73
CA GLY A 53 -5.36 3.57 -1.76
C GLY A 53 -5.15 3.98 -0.31
N GLN A 54 -4.31 4.99 -0.07
CA GLN A 54 -3.91 5.36 1.29
C GLN A 54 -4.50 6.72 1.70
N TYR A 55 -4.26 7.76 0.90
CA TYR A 55 -4.71 9.11 1.26
C TYR A 55 -6.22 9.28 1.20
N VAL A 56 -6.90 8.86 0.12
CA VAL A 56 -8.36 9.02 0.00
C VAL A 56 -9.11 8.28 1.12
N PRO A 57 -8.86 6.97 1.38
CA PRO A 57 -9.54 6.25 2.46
C PRO A 57 -9.15 6.78 3.84
N GLY A 58 -7.87 7.10 4.07
CA GLY A 58 -7.44 7.65 5.36
C GLY A 58 -8.05 9.03 5.65
N MET A 59 -8.22 9.87 4.64
CA MET A 59 -8.94 11.14 4.78
C MET A 59 -10.43 10.93 5.05
N ALA A 60 -11.06 9.95 4.39
CA ALA A 60 -12.45 9.61 4.64
C ALA A 60 -12.67 9.13 6.09
N VAL A 61 -11.75 8.32 6.62
CA VAL A 61 -11.74 7.88 8.03
C VAL A 61 -11.58 9.08 8.98
N MET A 62 -10.63 9.97 8.72
CA MET A 62 -10.45 11.18 9.54
C MET A 62 -11.73 12.03 9.56
N ARG A 63 -12.38 12.20 8.40
CA ARG A 63 -13.62 12.98 8.26
C ARG A 63 -14.79 12.31 8.97
N SER A 64 -14.95 10.99 8.87
CA SER A 64 -16.02 10.26 9.55
C SER A 64 -15.85 10.23 11.06
N ALA A 65 -14.61 10.24 11.55
CA ALA A 65 -14.28 10.48 12.96
C ALA A 65 -14.47 11.95 13.41
N GLY A 66 -14.85 12.84 12.47
CA GLY A 66 -15.15 14.24 12.71
C GLY A 66 -13.93 15.17 12.77
N TYR A 67 -12.77 14.74 12.28
CA TYR A 67 -11.59 15.60 12.14
C TYR A 67 -11.58 16.28 10.76
N ASN A 68 -11.45 17.61 10.76
CA ASN A 68 -11.55 18.43 9.55
C ASN A 68 -10.19 18.90 9.00
N THR A 69 -9.12 18.15 9.25
CA THR A 69 -7.76 18.50 8.82
C THR A 69 -7.68 18.60 7.28
N PRO A 70 -7.08 19.68 6.72
CA PRO A 70 -6.93 19.80 5.27
C PRO A 70 -6.02 18.73 4.69
N ALA A 71 -6.48 18.00 3.66
CA ALA A 71 -5.70 16.96 2.99
C ALA A 71 -4.35 17.47 2.45
N ARG A 72 -4.32 18.71 1.93
CA ARG A 72 -3.11 19.37 1.45
C ARG A 72 -2.01 19.40 2.51
N SER A 73 -2.35 19.72 3.76
CA SER A 73 -1.36 19.81 4.84
C SER A 73 -0.74 18.43 5.12
N ILE A 74 -1.57 17.40 5.22
CA ILE A 74 -1.13 16.02 5.46
C ILE A 74 -0.22 15.55 4.33
N ILE A 75 -0.65 15.70 3.08
CA ILE A 75 0.10 15.26 1.88
C ILE A 75 1.43 16.02 1.75
N SER A 76 1.44 17.33 2.01
CA SER A 76 2.68 18.12 1.92
C SER A 76 3.70 17.70 2.98
N TRP A 77 3.27 17.50 4.23
CA TRP A 77 4.17 17.06 5.31
C TRP A 77 4.77 15.68 5.05
N THR A 78 3.95 14.73 4.64
CA THR A 78 4.43 13.37 4.32
C THR A 78 5.34 13.37 3.10
N ALA A 79 5.05 14.17 2.06
CA ALA A 79 5.90 14.29 0.87
C ALA A 79 7.26 14.92 1.20
N ILE A 80 7.29 16.02 1.97
CA ILE A 80 8.54 16.67 2.40
C ILE A 80 9.37 15.70 3.24
N THR A 81 8.74 15.04 4.20
CA THR A 81 9.43 14.07 5.07
C THR A 81 9.98 12.89 4.25
N SER A 82 9.22 12.41 3.26
CA SER A 82 9.68 11.37 2.34
C SER A 82 10.89 11.83 1.53
N ALA A 83 10.87 13.04 0.98
CA ALA A 83 11.98 13.60 0.20
C ALA A 83 13.24 13.76 1.04
N LEU A 84 13.11 14.21 2.29
CA LEU A 84 14.22 14.36 3.23
C LEU A 84 14.82 13.01 3.65
N LEU A 85 13.97 11.98 3.79
CA LEU A 85 14.41 10.64 4.21
C LEU A 85 14.75 9.71 3.05
N ALA A 86 14.47 10.08 1.80
CA ALA A 86 14.78 9.28 0.62
C ALA A 86 16.28 8.91 0.51
N PRO A 87 17.24 9.83 0.75
CA PRO A 87 18.67 9.48 0.76
C PRO A 87 19.06 8.45 1.84
N PHE A 88 18.21 8.23 2.85
CA PHE A 88 18.44 7.24 3.90
C PHE A 88 17.67 5.93 3.66
N GLY A 89 17.22 5.70 2.42
CA GLY A 89 16.50 4.48 2.03
C GLY A 89 15.00 4.50 2.33
N SER A 90 14.41 5.66 2.62
CA SER A 90 12.95 5.75 2.77
C SER A 90 12.23 5.56 1.44
N HIS A 91 11.34 4.56 1.37
CA HIS A 91 10.52 4.27 0.19
C HIS A 91 9.23 5.11 0.10
N GLY A 92 9.02 6.04 1.03
CA GLY A 92 7.87 6.95 1.05
C GLY A 92 7.02 6.82 2.32
N ILE A 93 6.50 7.97 2.76
CA ILE A 93 5.63 8.11 3.93
C ILE A 93 4.24 8.49 3.44
N ASN A 94 3.23 7.79 3.95
CA ASN A 94 1.84 8.02 3.58
C ASN A 94 0.89 7.74 4.76
N LEU A 95 -0.39 8.00 4.53
CA LEU A 95 -1.43 7.82 5.54
C LEU A 95 -1.81 6.34 5.65
N ALA A 96 -1.65 5.74 6.83
CA ALA A 96 -2.10 4.37 7.06
C ALA A 96 -3.60 4.35 7.39
N ALA A 97 -4.47 4.16 6.40
CA ALA A 97 -5.93 4.26 6.58
C ALA A 97 -6.49 3.33 7.67
N ILE A 98 -6.00 2.09 7.74
CA ILE A 98 -6.42 1.10 8.76
C ILE A 98 -5.98 1.56 10.15
N THR A 99 -4.70 1.92 10.31
CA THR A 99 -4.16 2.43 11.57
C THR A 99 -4.89 3.70 12.01
N ALA A 100 -5.20 4.59 11.07
CA ALA A 100 -5.98 5.79 11.35
C ALA A 100 -7.38 5.44 11.89
N ALA A 101 -8.05 4.43 11.34
CA ALA A 101 -9.35 4.00 11.84
C ALA A 101 -9.28 3.49 13.29
N ILE A 102 -8.22 2.74 13.63
CA ILE A 102 -7.98 2.25 14.99
C ILE A 102 -7.67 3.42 15.94
N CYS A 103 -6.72 4.29 15.56
CA CYS A 103 -6.28 5.40 16.41
C CYS A 103 -7.34 6.49 16.60
N THR A 104 -8.31 6.61 15.70
CA THR A 104 -9.41 7.59 15.82
C THR A 104 -10.66 7.03 16.49
N GLY A 105 -10.70 5.72 16.76
CA GLY A 105 -11.78 5.03 17.46
C GLY A 105 -11.99 5.51 18.90
N ARG A 106 -13.15 5.22 19.48
CA ARG A 106 -13.46 5.59 20.88
C ARG A 106 -12.62 4.81 21.88
N GLU A 107 -12.11 3.65 21.45
CA GLU A 107 -11.27 2.75 22.23
C GLU A 107 -9.89 3.36 22.50
N ALA A 108 -9.42 4.28 21.64
CA ALA A 108 -8.15 4.97 21.82
C ALA A 108 -8.20 5.96 23.00
N HIS A 109 -9.30 6.71 23.11
CA HIS A 109 -9.60 7.60 24.23
C HIS A 109 -11.07 8.08 24.12
N GLU A 110 -11.77 8.22 25.25
CA GLU A 110 -13.15 8.75 25.27
C GLU A 110 -13.21 10.16 24.68
N ASP A 111 -12.42 11.07 25.25
CA ASP A 111 -12.18 12.41 24.73
C ASP A 111 -11.51 12.36 23.35
N LYS A 112 -12.22 12.89 22.35
CA LYS A 112 -11.79 12.93 20.96
C LYS A 112 -10.49 13.72 20.78
N ASP A 113 -10.32 14.83 21.49
CA ASP A 113 -9.16 15.71 21.31
C ASP A 113 -7.87 15.12 21.90
N LYS A 114 -7.96 13.96 22.58
CA LYS A 114 -6.82 13.22 23.14
C LYS A 114 -6.45 11.96 22.37
N ARG A 115 -7.23 11.58 21.34
CA ARG A 115 -6.97 10.34 20.59
C ARG A 115 -5.66 10.36 19.80
N TYR A 116 -5.09 11.54 19.55
CA TYR A 116 -3.77 11.68 18.92
C TYR A 116 -2.66 10.95 19.69
N ILE A 117 -2.83 10.72 21.00
CA ILE A 117 -1.89 9.97 21.84
C ILE A 117 -1.68 8.54 21.29
N ALA A 118 -2.73 7.90 20.77
CA ALA A 118 -2.60 6.59 20.14
C ALA A 118 -1.71 6.64 18.88
N GLY A 119 -1.83 7.73 18.10
CA GLY A 119 -0.96 7.97 16.96
C GLY A 119 0.50 8.21 17.37
N ILE A 120 0.74 8.98 18.43
CA ILE A 120 2.09 9.21 18.98
C ILE A 120 2.69 7.89 19.48
N ALA A 121 1.94 7.11 20.25
CA ALA A 121 2.39 5.81 20.75
C ALA A 121 2.74 4.86 19.59
N CYS A 122 1.87 4.77 18.57
CA CYS A 122 2.13 3.98 17.36
C CYS A 122 3.43 4.42 16.66
N GLY A 123 3.62 5.73 16.48
CA GLY A 123 4.86 6.29 15.90
C GLY A 123 6.10 5.96 16.72
N LEU A 124 6.04 6.08 18.05
CA LEU A 124 7.14 5.73 18.94
C LEU A 124 7.51 4.25 18.83
N PHE A 125 6.53 3.35 18.82
CA PHE A 125 6.77 1.92 18.62
C PHE A 125 7.33 1.60 17.23
N TYR A 126 6.90 2.31 16.19
CA TYR A 126 7.47 2.17 14.84
C TYR A 126 8.92 2.65 14.78
N ILE A 127 9.25 3.76 15.44
CA ILE A 127 10.65 4.23 15.55
C ILE A 127 11.49 3.20 16.31
N LEU A 128 11.00 2.72 17.45
CA LEU A 128 11.69 1.69 18.23
C LEU A 128 11.94 0.42 17.39
N MET A 129 10.92 -0.06 16.69
CA MET A 129 11.05 -1.21 15.79
C MET A 129 12.02 -0.93 14.64
N GLY A 130 11.98 0.28 14.07
CA GLY A 130 12.87 0.72 13.00
C GLY A 130 14.34 0.79 13.43
N ILE A 131 14.61 1.24 14.66
CA ILE A 131 15.96 1.20 15.27
C ILE A 131 16.48 -0.23 15.31
N PHE A 132 15.64 -1.23 15.61
CA PHE A 132 16.02 -2.64 15.57
C PHE A 132 15.78 -3.30 14.20
N GLY A 133 15.62 -2.52 13.12
CA GLY A 133 15.35 -3.05 11.78
C GLY A 133 16.42 -4.02 11.27
N ALA A 134 17.70 -3.78 11.59
CA ALA A 134 18.80 -4.70 11.26
C ALA A 134 18.67 -6.03 12.02
N THR A 135 18.26 -5.99 13.29
CA THR A 135 17.93 -7.20 14.06
C THR A 135 16.77 -7.94 13.42
N LEU A 136 15.71 -7.23 13.03
CA LEU A 136 14.54 -7.82 12.37
C LEU A 136 14.91 -8.49 11.04
N ALA A 137 15.76 -7.86 10.24
CA ALA A 137 16.29 -8.44 9.00
C ALA A 137 17.10 -9.73 9.27
N SER A 138 17.92 -9.74 10.33
CA SER A 138 18.68 -10.95 10.72
C SER A 138 17.78 -12.11 11.15
N VAL A 139 16.65 -11.81 11.83
CA VAL A 139 15.66 -12.80 12.22
C VAL A 139 14.98 -13.39 10.98
N PHE A 140 14.56 -12.56 10.02
CA PHE A 140 14.00 -13.08 8.77
C PHE A 140 15.03 -13.90 7.98
N ALA A 141 16.30 -13.50 7.95
CA ALA A 141 17.37 -14.24 7.30
C ALA A 141 17.66 -15.61 7.96
N ALA A 142 17.28 -15.80 9.23
CA ALA A 142 17.40 -17.07 9.94
C ALA A 142 16.26 -18.06 9.61
N LEU A 143 15.19 -17.61 8.94
CA LEU A 143 14.06 -18.44 8.53
C LEU A 143 14.26 -19.01 7.11
N PRO A 144 13.71 -20.20 6.80
CA PRO A 144 13.67 -20.72 5.43
C PRO A 144 12.94 -19.75 4.49
N LYS A 145 13.44 -19.61 3.26
CA LYS A 145 12.88 -18.69 2.25
C LYS A 145 11.40 -19.00 1.94
N GLU A 146 11.01 -20.27 2.03
CA GLU A 146 9.65 -20.76 1.85
C GLU A 146 8.73 -20.25 2.96
N LEU A 147 9.21 -20.24 4.21
CA LEU A 147 8.46 -19.70 5.35
C LEU A 147 8.29 -18.18 5.23
N ILE A 148 9.34 -17.46 4.80
CA ILE A 148 9.24 -16.01 4.54
C ILE A 148 8.20 -15.74 3.45
N ALA A 149 8.24 -16.48 2.34
CA ALA A 149 7.30 -16.32 1.24
C ALA A 149 5.85 -16.63 1.68
N ALA A 150 5.64 -17.68 2.48
CA ALA A 150 4.33 -18.02 3.01
C ALA A 150 3.79 -16.94 3.98
N LEU A 151 4.64 -16.40 4.86
CA LEU A 151 4.28 -15.34 5.78
C LEU A 151 3.96 -14.04 5.05
N ALA A 152 4.77 -13.67 4.05
CA ALA A 152 4.51 -12.52 3.18
C ALA A 152 3.16 -12.70 2.45
N GLY A 153 2.94 -13.85 1.81
CA GLY A 153 1.68 -14.14 1.11
C GLY A 153 0.46 -14.05 2.03
N LEU A 154 0.54 -14.59 3.25
CA LEU A 154 -0.53 -14.50 4.25
C LEU A 154 -0.79 -13.06 4.70
N ALA A 155 0.28 -12.27 4.92
CA ALA A 155 0.17 -10.86 5.28
C ALA A 155 -0.48 -10.02 4.15
N LEU A 156 -0.19 -10.36 2.89
CA LEU A 156 -0.79 -9.72 1.72
C LEU A 156 -2.26 -10.11 1.46
N PHE A 157 -2.75 -11.19 2.06
CA PHE A 157 -4.12 -11.69 1.79
C PHE A 157 -5.19 -10.65 2.13
N GLY A 158 -5.06 -9.95 3.26
CA GLY A 158 -5.97 -8.89 3.65
C GLY A 158 -5.97 -7.70 2.68
N ALA A 159 -4.78 -7.30 2.21
CA ALA A 159 -4.63 -6.23 1.23
C ALA A 159 -5.23 -6.61 -0.13
N ILE A 160 -5.01 -7.84 -0.60
CA ILE A 160 -5.61 -8.36 -1.84
C ILE A 160 -7.13 -8.44 -1.71
N SER A 161 -7.65 -8.96 -0.60
CA SER A 161 -9.09 -9.07 -0.36
C SER A 161 -9.77 -7.70 -0.36
N ALA A 162 -9.21 -6.73 0.39
CA ALA A 162 -9.72 -5.37 0.43
C ALA A 162 -9.64 -4.68 -0.94
N GLY A 163 -8.50 -4.82 -1.63
CA GLY A 163 -8.27 -4.24 -2.95
C GLY A 163 -9.24 -4.79 -4.00
N LEU A 164 -9.44 -6.11 -4.04
CA LEU A 164 -10.34 -6.76 -5.00
C LEU A 164 -11.81 -6.44 -4.69
N SER A 165 -12.20 -6.44 -3.42
CA SER A 165 -13.54 -6.03 -2.98
C SER A 165 -13.84 -4.58 -3.41
N GLY A 166 -12.92 -3.65 -3.15
CA GLY A 166 -13.05 -2.26 -3.58
C GLY A 166 -13.08 -2.10 -5.11
N ALA A 167 -12.18 -2.79 -5.81
CA ALA A 167 -12.10 -2.76 -7.27
C ALA A 167 -13.38 -3.27 -7.95
N MET A 168 -14.04 -4.26 -7.35
CA MET A 168 -15.27 -4.87 -7.89
C MET A 168 -16.57 -4.22 -7.38
N ALA A 169 -16.49 -3.20 -6.54
CA ALA A 169 -17.65 -2.58 -5.91
C ALA A 169 -18.61 -1.92 -6.92
N ASP A 170 -18.06 -1.15 -7.88
CA ASP A 170 -18.85 -0.49 -8.93
C ASP A 170 -18.95 -1.38 -10.18
N GLU A 171 -20.15 -1.92 -10.42
CA GLU A 171 -20.45 -2.77 -11.59
C GLU A 171 -20.07 -2.10 -12.92
N LYS A 172 -20.14 -0.78 -13.00
CA LYS A 172 -19.80 -0.06 -14.23
C LYS A 172 -18.30 -0.09 -14.53
N GLN A 173 -17.45 -0.29 -13.54
CA GLN A 173 -15.99 -0.20 -13.65
C GLN A 173 -15.28 -1.55 -13.54
N ARG A 174 -16.01 -2.63 -13.22
CA ARG A 174 -15.46 -3.98 -13.01
C ARG A 174 -14.55 -4.46 -14.13
N GLU A 175 -14.96 -4.31 -15.38
CA GLU A 175 -14.17 -4.76 -16.53
C GLU A 175 -12.81 -4.04 -16.61
N ALA A 176 -12.79 -2.72 -16.45
CA ALA A 176 -11.56 -1.94 -16.44
C ALA A 176 -10.66 -2.30 -15.23
N ALA A 177 -11.27 -2.51 -14.07
CA ALA A 177 -10.56 -2.94 -12.86
C ALA A 177 -9.97 -4.35 -13.00
N LEU A 178 -10.69 -5.29 -13.63
CA LEU A 178 -10.19 -6.63 -13.94
C LEU A 178 -9.02 -6.58 -14.92
N ILE A 179 -9.10 -5.76 -15.97
CA ILE A 179 -7.99 -5.57 -16.91
C ILE A 179 -6.75 -5.02 -16.18
N THR A 180 -6.94 -3.98 -15.36
CA THR A 180 -5.87 -3.41 -14.51
C THR A 180 -5.21 -4.50 -13.67
N PHE A 181 -6.00 -5.31 -12.98
CA PHE A 181 -5.53 -6.37 -12.10
C PHE A 181 -4.76 -7.45 -12.88
N LEU A 182 -5.34 -8.00 -13.94
CA LEU A 182 -4.74 -9.07 -14.74
C LEU A 182 -3.43 -8.64 -15.38
N VAL A 183 -3.37 -7.42 -15.93
CA VAL A 183 -2.15 -6.89 -16.53
C VAL A 183 -1.08 -6.68 -15.47
N THR A 184 -1.43 -6.10 -14.32
CA THR A 184 -0.48 -5.90 -13.21
C THR A 184 0.04 -7.22 -12.66
N ALA A 185 -0.84 -8.22 -12.51
CA ALA A 185 -0.49 -9.55 -12.00
C ALA A 185 0.27 -10.43 -13.00
N SER A 186 0.24 -10.10 -14.29
CA SER A 186 0.87 -10.91 -15.35
C SER A 186 2.40 -10.97 -15.28
N GLY A 187 3.04 -10.02 -14.59
CA GLY A 187 4.50 -9.89 -14.57
C GLY A 187 5.10 -9.48 -15.92
N MET A 188 4.28 -9.07 -16.89
CA MET A 188 4.77 -8.65 -18.21
C MET A 188 5.72 -7.45 -18.13
N SER A 189 6.65 -7.39 -19.07
CA SER A 189 7.49 -6.21 -19.31
C SER A 189 7.41 -5.87 -20.79
N PHE A 190 7.07 -4.62 -21.10
CA PHE A 190 6.93 -4.15 -22.48
C PHE A 190 7.54 -2.76 -22.61
N LEU A 191 8.34 -2.55 -23.66
CA LEU A 191 9.12 -1.31 -23.88
C LEU A 191 10.00 -0.90 -22.69
N GLY A 192 10.49 -1.89 -21.94
CA GLY A 192 11.27 -1.67 -20.73
C GLY A 192 10.44 -1.25 -19.51
N LEU A 193 9.12 -1.10 -19.63
CA LEU A 193 8.23 -0.74 -18.52
C LEU A 193 7.54 -2.00 -17.97
N ALA A 194 7.41 -2.05 -16.65
CA ALA A 194 6.86 -3.16 -15.90
C ALA A 194 5.33 -3.19 -15.97
N ALA A 195 4.79 -4.36 -15.62
CA ALA A 195 3.36 -4.65 -15.56
C ALA A 195 2.55 -3.63 -14.74
N ALA A 196 3.11 -3.06 -13.66
CA ALA A 196 2.41 -2.07 -12.84
C ALA A 196 2.07 -0.78 -13.62
N PHE A 197 3.01 -0.29 -14.44
CA PHE A 197 2.76 0.86 -15.29
C PHE A 197 1.71 0.54 -16.37
N TRP A 198 1.89 -0.58 -17.09
CA TRP A 198 0.96 -0.99 -18.14
C TRP A 198 -0.43 -1.34 -17.62
N GLY A 199 -0.52 -1.90 -16.41
CA GLY A 199 -1.80 -2.19 -15.75
C GLY A 199 -2.61 -0.92 -15.53
N LEU A 200 -1.95 0.15 -15.07
CA LEU A 200 -2.58 1.46 -14.95
C LEU A 200 -3.04 2.01 -16.32
N ILE A 201 -2.17 1.97 -17.33
CA ILE A 201 -2.49 2.51 -18.66
C ILE A 201 -3.65 1.74 -19.31
N PHE A 202 -3.58 0.42 -19.37
CA PHE A 202 -4.63 -0.39 -19.96
C PHE A 202 -5.93 -0.33 -19.15
N GLY A 203 -5.83 -0.24 -17.82
CA GLY A 203 -6.96 0.04 -16.93
C GLY A 203 -7.68 1.33 -17.26
N LEU A 204 -6.93 2.43 -17.37
CA LEU A 204 -7.48 3.75 -17.72
C LEU A 204 -8.08 3.76 -19.13
N VAL A 205 -7.37 3.21 -20.11
CA VAL A 205 -7.86 3.11 -21.49
C VAL A 205 -9.17 2.31 -21.55
N ALA A 206 -9.23 1.16 -20.87
CA ALA A 206 -10.45 0.36 -20.78
C ALA A 206 -11.59 1.14 -20.09
N HIS A 207 -11.30 1.84 -18.99
CA HIS A 207 -12.27 2.68 -18.29
C HIS A 207 -12.86 3.75 -19.21
N PHE A 208 -12.03 4.47 -19.97
CA PHE A 208 -12.48 5.51 -20.89
C PHE A 208 -13.24 4.94 -22.10
N ALA A 209 -12.77 3.86 -22.70
CA ALA A 209 -13.44 3.21 -23.83
C ALA A 209 -14.83 2.67 -23.46
N LEU A 210 -14.94 1.99 -22.32
CA LEU A 210 -16.19 1.40 -21.84
C LEU A 210 -17.18 2.47 -21.36
N SER A 211 -16.70 3.53 -20.71
CA SER A 211 -17.56 4.65 -20.30
C SER A 211 -18.12 5.42 -21.49
N HIS A 212 -17.32 5.67 -22.55
CA HIS A 212 -17.80 6.31 -23.78
C HIS A 212 -18.83 5.46 -24.53
N THR A 213 -18.63 4.14 -24.56
CA THR A 213 -19.55 3.23 -25.28
C THR A 213 -20.91 3.12 -24.57
N ARG A 214 -20.94 3.20 -23.24
CA ARG A 214 -22.18 3.18 -22.44
C ARG A 214 -22.92 4.53 -22.41
N HIS A 215 -22.31 5.62 -22.86
CA HIS A 215 -22.94 6.96 -22.89
C HIS A 215 -23.69 7.28 -24.20
N LYS A 216 -23.83 6.34 -25.13
CA LYS A 216 -24.77 6.52 -26.25
C LYS A 216 -26.20 6.49 -25.71
N PRO A 217 -26.97 7.58 -25.79
CA PRO A 217 -28.39 7.55 -25.44
C PRO A 217 -29.05 6.55 -26.38
N SER A 218 -29.76 5.59 -25.80
CA SER A 218 -30.69 4.75 -26.56
C SER A 218 -31.67 5.66 -27.30
N LEU A 219 -31.53 5.75 -28.63
CA LEU A 219 -32.47 6.42 -29.55
C LEU A 219 -33.79 5.61 -29.71
N ALA A 220 -34.21 4.86 -28.69
CA ALA A 220 -35.36 3.95 -28.76
C ALA A 220 -36.56 4.36 -27.89
N GLN A 221 -36.67 5.63 -27.48
CA GLN A 221 -37.87 6.16 -26.79
C GLN A 221 -38.63 7.24 -27.58
N ALA A 222 -38.39 7.37 -28.89
CA ALA A 222 -39.04 8.39 -29.74
C ALA A 222 -40.21 7.87 -30.61
N SER A 223 -40.75 6.67 -30.34
CA SER A 223 -41.88 6.14 -31.11
C SER A 223 -42.90 5.43 -30.24
N ALA A 224 -43.66 6.20 -29.46
CA ALA A 224 -44.99 5.81 -29.04
C ALA A 224 -45.97 6.90 -29.53
N PRO A 225 -46.81 6.63 -30.55
CA PRO A 225 -47.82 7.58 -30.98
C PRO A 225 -48.93 7.71 -29.92
N ARG A 226 -49.47 8.93 -29.84
CA ARG A 226 -50.52 9.39 -28.91
C ARG A 226 -51.85 8.65 -29.08
#